data_AF-A0A3S1RLA3-F1
#
_entry.id   AF-A0A3S1RLA3-F1
#
_cell.length_a   1.000
_cell.length_b   1.000
_cell.length_c   1.000
_cell.angle_alpha   90.00
_cell.angle_beta   90.00
_cell.angle_gamma   90.00
#
_symmetry.space_group_name_H-M   'P 1'
#
loop_
_entity.id
_entity.type
_entity.pdbx_description
1 polymer ?
#
loop_
_entity_poly.entity_id
_entity_poly.type
_entity_poly.pdbx_seq_one_letter_code
_entity_poly.pdbx_strand_id
1 'polypeptide(L)'
;CGAKIALDPVLAADRLCMLVEKNGGTVIAAADPARIPRATKNQAEINGSRAAHRRDGAAVAKLLCWLERQKPGSLDEISVVTRLEESRRRTGEETQMPLRDVSFDTISGAGPNGAIMHYRVSRATSRKLQAGELFL
;
A
#
# COMPACT_ATOMS: atom_id res chain seq x y z
N CYS A 1 12.38 20.60 -39.50
CA CYS A 1 12.89 20.12 -38.20
C CYS A 1 11.74 19.48 -37.43
N GLY A 2 11.90 18.26 -36.92
CA GLY A 2 10.87 17.60 -36.12
C GLY A 2 10.75 18.19 -34.70
N ALA A 3 9.70 17.79 -33.98
CA ALA A 3 9.43 18.26 -32.63
C ALA A 3 10.45 17.74 -31.61
N LYS A 4 10.70 18.52 -30.57
CA LYS A 4 11.51 18.10 -29.41
C LYS A 4 10.57 17.61 -28.30
N ILE A 5 10.80 16.41 -27.79
CA ILE A 5 9.92 15.76 -26.81
C ILE A 5 10.75 15.36 -25.59
N ALA A 6 10.35 15.86 -24.41
CA ALA A 6 10.97 15.51 -23.15
C ALA A 6 10.48 14.13 -22.68
N LEU A 7 11.42 13.23 -22.35
CA LEU A 7 11.14 11.91 -21.79
C LEU A 7 12.04 11.68 -20.56
N ASP A 8 11.43 11.20 -19.47
CA ASP A 8 12.17 10.84 -18.24
C ASP A 8 12.87 9.49 -18.44
N PRO A 9 14.21 9.42 -18.40
CA PRO A 9 14.95 8.18 -18.67
C PRO A 9 14.71 7.08 -17.62
N VAL A 10 14.14 7.42 -16.45
CA VAL A 10 13.81 6.45 -15.39
C VAL A 10 12.41 5.87 -15.58
N LEU A 11 11.48 6.62 -16.17
CA LEU A 11 10.06 6.26 -16.23
C LEU A 11 9.58 5.91 -17.64
N ALA A 12 10.10 6.58 -18.66
CA ALA A 12 9.68 6.36 -20.03
C ALA A 12 10.24 5.03 -20.55
N ALA A 13 9.36 4.19 -21.11
CA ALA A 13 9.80 3.01 -21.82
C ALA A 13 10.68 3.41 -23.02
N ASP A 14 11.81 2.72 -23.20
CA ASP A 14 12.78 3.00 -24.26
C ASP A 14 12.17 3.02 -25.67
N ARG A 15 11.12 2.22 -25.87
CA ARG A 15 10.35 2.19 -27.12
C ARG A 15 9.79 3.57 -27.52
N LEU A 16 9.43 4.42 -26.55
CA LEU A 16 8.94 5.76 -26.82
C LEU A 16 10.04 6.65 -27.40
N CYS A 17 11.27 6.57 -26.89
CA CYS A 17 12.42 7.29 -27.42
C CYS A 17 12.66 6.92 -28.89
N MET A 18 12.70 5.61 -29.20
CA MET A 18 12.88 5.11 -30.56
C MET A 18 11.80 5.61 -31.53
N LEU A 19 10.55 5.70 -31.08
CA LEU A 19 9.44 6.17 -31.91
C LEU A 19 9.58 7.66 -32.22
N VAL A 20 10.00 8.48 -31.26
CA VAL A 20 10.24 9.91 -31.48
C VAL A 20 11.34 10.10 -32.54
N GLU A 21 12.46 9.42 -32.39
CA GLU A 21 13.61 9.54 -33.29
C GLU A 21 13.31 8.98 -34.69
N LYS A 22 12.66 7.81 -34.78
CA LYS A 22 12.27 7.19 -36.06
C LYS A 22 11.35 8.10 -36.89
N ASN A 23 10.54 8.94 -36.24
CA ASN A 23 9.64 9.88 -36.90
C ASN A 23 10.27 11.29 -37.07
N GLY A 24 11.60 11.40 -36.94
CA GLY A 24 12.33 12.65 -37.18
C GLY A 24 12.27 13.68 -36.05
N GLY A 25 11.74 13.30 -34.88
CA GLY A 25 11.77 14.11 -33.65
C GLY A 25 13.09 13.97 -32.89
N THR A 26 13.25 14.75 -31.83
CA THR A 26 14.42 14.70 -30.93
C THR A 26 13.98 14.46 -29.51
N VAL A 27 14.56 13.46 -28.86
CA VAL A 27 14.32 13.19 -27.44
C VAL A 27 15.18 14.14 -26.60
N ILE A 28 14.57 14.80 -25.63
CA ILE A 28 15.25 15.53 -24.56
C ILE A 28 15.15 14.68 -23.30
N ALA A 29 16.28 14.21 -22.78
CA ALA A 29 16.30 13.55 -21.48
C ALA A 29 16.02 14.59 -20.38
N ALA A 30 14.88 14.47 -19.72
CA ALA A 30 14.49 15.39 -18.65
C ALA A 30 13.63 14.66 -17.61
N ALA A 31 13.87 14.92 -16.33
CA ALA A 31 13.05 14.35 -15.26
C ALA A 31 11.59 14.81 -15.37
N ASP A 32 10.65 13.95 -14.95
CA ASP A 32 9.23 14.28 -14.89
C ASP A 32 9.01 15.59 -14.11
N PRO A 33 8.48 16.66 -14.75
CA PRO A 33 8.29 17.96 -14.10
C PRO A 33 7.28 17.88 -12.96
N ALA A 34 6.40 16.88 -12.93
CA ALA A 34 5.44 16.68 -11.84
C ALA A 34 6.05 15.96 -10.62
N ARG A 35 7.27 15.40 -10.73
CA ARG A 35 7.89 14.59 -9.67
C ARG A 35 8.09 15.33 -8.36
N ILE A 36 8.68 16.52 -8.39
CA ILE A 36 8.90 17.33 -7.18
C ILE A 36 7.59 17.95 -6.67
N PRO A 37 6.74 18.56 -7.53
CA PRO A 37 5.46 19.09 -7.08
C PRO A 37 4.56 18.07 -6.37
N ARG A 38 4.44 16.84 -6.89
CA ARG A 38 3.63 15.79 -6.23
C ARG A 38 4.30 15.18 -4.98
N ALA A 39 5.61 15.37 -4.83
CA ALA A 39 6.33 14.94 -3.63
C ALA A 39 6.01 15.87 -2.44
N THR A 40 5.87 17.18 -2.68
CA THR A 40 5.55 18.20 -1.68
C THR A 40 4.05 18.46 -1.62
N LYS A 41 3.38 17.87 -0.63
CA LYS A 41 1.92 17.89 -0.52
C LYS A 41 1.45 19.29 -0.19
N ASN A 42 0.40 19.75 -0.86
CA ASN A 42 -0.29 20.97 -0.52
C ASN A 42 -1.17 20.80 0.72
N GLN A 43 -1.75 21.89 1.23
CA GLN A 43 -2.55 21.86 2.45
C GLN A 43 -3.79 20.95 2.35
N ALA A 44 -4.43 20.87 1.18
CA ALA A 44 -5.59 20.01 0.97
C ALA A 44 -5.20 18.53 1.02
N GLU A 45 -4.10 18.15 0.37
CA GLU A 45 -3.57 16.78 0.39
C GLU A 45 -3.12 16.34 1.79
N ILE A 46 -2.49 17.24 2.55
CA ILE A 46 -2.10 17.00 3.95
C ILE A 46 -3.36 16.76 4.81
N ASN A 47 -4.38 17.60 4.66
CA ASN A 47 -5.63 17.47 5.41
C ASN A 47 -6.35 16.17 5.07
N GLY A 48 -6.41 15.79 3.78
CA GLY A 48 -6.94 14.51 3.33
C GLY A 48 -6.17 13.32 3.90
N SER A 49 -4.83 13.39 3.91
CA SER A 49 -3.97 12.36 4.47
C SER A 49 -4.22 12.18 5.97
N ARG A 50 -4.30 13.28 6.74
CA ARG A 50 -4.63 13.23 8.17
C ARG A 50 -6.01 12.62 8.43
N ALA A 51 -7.01 12.98 7.62
CA ALA A 51 -8.34 12.40 7.75
C ALA A 51 -8.36 10.89 7.42
N ALA A 52 -7.59 10.45 6.42
CA ALA A 52 -7.41 9.03 6.11
C ALA A 52 -6.75 8.28 7.27
N HIS A 53 -5.66 8.80 7.83
CA HIS A 53 -4.96 8.18 8.96
C HIS A 53 -5.82 8.10 10.22
N ARG A 54 -6.68 9.10 10.49
CA ARG A 54 -7.62 9.03 11.62
C ARG A 54 -8.61 7.87 11.46
N ARG A 55 -9.14 7.66 10.25
CA ARG A 55 -10.06 6.54 9.96
C ARG A 55 -9.34 5.19 10.05
N ASP A 56 -8.15 5.08 9.47
CA ASP A 56 -7.37 3.84 9.52
C ASP A 56 -6.93 3.50 10.95
N GLY A 57 -6.53 4.51 11.74
CA GLY A 57 -6.20 4.33 13.16
C GLY A 57 -7.37 3.77 13.97
N ALA A 58 -8.59 4.24 13.72
CA ALA A 58 -9.80 3.67 14.34
C ALA A 58 -10.05 2.22 13.89
N ALA A 59 -9.82 1.89 12.62
CA ALA A 59 -9.95 0.52 12.12
C ALA A 59 -8.92 -0.43 12.76
N VAL A 60 -7.66 0.02 12.89
CA VAL A 60 -6.59 -0.75 13.54
C VAL A 60 -6.88 -0.93 15.04
N ALA A 61 -7.34 0.10 15.75
CA ALA A 61 -7.71 -0.03 17.16
C ALA A 61 -8.85 -1.05 17.37
N LYS A 62 -9.86 -1.04 16.48
CA LYS A 62 -10.94 -2.04 16.51
C LYS A 62 -10.42 -3.46 16.24
N LEU A 63 -9.50 -3.62 15.29
CA LEU A 63 -8.85 -4.91 15.02
C LEU A 63 -8.09 -5.41 16.26
N LEU A 64 -7.25 -4.56 16.87
CA LEU A 64 -6.44 -4.94 18.03
C LEU A 64 -7.33 -5.33 19.22
N CYS A 65 -8.39 -4.57 19.49
CA CYS A 65 -9.38 -4.91 20.52
C CYS A 65 -10.09 -6.25 20.22
N TRP A 66 -10.39 -6.53 18.95
CA TRP A 66 -10.94 -7.81 18.55
C TRP A 66 -9.94 -8.96 18.73
N LEU A 67 -8.67 -8.75 18.36
CA LEU A 67 -7.60 -9.74 18.42
C LEU A 67 -7.25 -10.14 19.85
N GLU A 68 -7.24 -9.18 20.78
CA GLU A 68 -7.02 -9.39 22.22
C GLU A 68 -8.02 -10.39 22.83
N ARG A 69 -9.25 -10.46 22.29
CA ARG A 69 -10.32 -11.34 22.81
C ARG A 69 -10.23 -12.78 22.29
N GLN A 70 -9.25 -13.08 21.44
CA GLN A 70 -9.13 -14.38 20.78
C GLN A 70 -8.26 -15.32 21.60
N LYS A 71 -8.55 -16.63 21.53
CA LYS A 71 -7.74 -17.63 22.23
C LYS A 71 -6.47 -17.91 21.41
N PRO A 72 -5.29 -18.04 22.05
CA PRO A 72 -4.11 -18.50 21.34
C PRO A 72 -4.38 -19.81 20.56
N GLY A 73 -3.85 -19.89 19.34
CA GLY A 73 -4.04 -21.01 18.43
C GLY A 73 -5.40 -21.05 17.71
N SER A 74 -6.37 -20.18 18.05
CA SER A 74 -7.68 -20.19 17.38
C SER A 74 -7.64 -19.56 15.98
N LEU A 75 -6.75 -18.59 15.76
CA LEU A 75 -6.61 -17.85 14.51
C LEU A 75 -5.32 -18.18 13.78
N ASP A 76 -5.34 -17.95 12.47
CA ASP A 76 -4.15 -17.91 11.63
C ASP A 76 -3.90 -16.51 11.07
N GLU A 77 -2.73 -16.31 10.43
CA GLU A 77 -2.34 -15.05 9.81
C GLU A 77 -3.40 -14.54 8.81
N ILE A 78 -3.95 -15.42 7.97
CA ILE A 78 -5.00 -15.05 7.00
C ILE A 78 -6.26 -14.52 7.71
N SER A 79 -6.65 -15.11 8.83
CA SER A 79 -7.79 -14.64 9.63
C SER A 79 -7.61 -13.20 10.07
N VAL A 80 -6.40 -12.82 10.49
CA VAL A 80 -6.10 -11.45 10.94
C VAL A 80 -6.09 -10.46 9.77
N VAL A 81 -5.48 -10.82 8.64
CA VAL A 81 -5.51 -9.98 7.41
C VAL A 81 -6.95 -9.72 6.96
N THR A 82 -7.75 -10.79 6.89
CA THR A 82 -9.17 -10.70 6.50
C THR A 82 -9.94 -9.78 7.43
N ARG A 83 -9.70 -9.91 8.75
CA ARG A 83 -10.38 -9.08 9.75
C ARG A 83 -9.93 -7.63 9.74
N LEU A 84 -8.65 -7.35 9.41
CA LEU A 84 -8.16 -5.99 9.26
C LEU A 84 -8.87 -5.28 8.11
N GLU A 85 -8.99 -5.94 6.95
CA GLU A 85 -9.69 -5.38 5.79
C GLU A 85 -11.17 -5.13 6.10
N GLU A 86 -11.84 -6.08 6.76
CA GLU A 86 -13.23 -5.90 7.21
C GLU A 86 -13.36 -4.69 8.14
N SER A 87 -12.44 -4.53 9.09
CA SER A 87 -12.42 -3.40 10.03
C SER A 87 -12.23 -2.06 9.32
N ARG A 88 -11.38 -2.02 8.29
CA ARG A 88 -11.19 -0.83 7.42
C ARG A 88 -12.43 -0.52 6.60
N ARG A 89 -13.04 -1.54 5.98
CA ARG A 89 -14.27 -1.40 5.18
C ARG A 89 -15.41 -0.81 6.02
N ARG A 90 -15.69 -1.45 7.17
CA ARG A 90 -16.73 -1.02 8.09
C ARG A 90 -16.49 0.39 8.63
N THR A 91 -15.26 0.72 9.02
CA THR A 91 -14.93 2.08 9.49
C THR A 91 -15.08 3.11 8.38
N GLY A 92 -14.77 2.75 7.13
CA GLY A 92 -15.05 3.59 5.97
C GLY A 92 -16.54 3.87 5.78
N GLU A 93 -17.38 2.83 5.85
CA GLU A 93 -18.84 2.96 5.77
C GLU A 93 -19.40 3.85 6.89
N GLU A 94 -19.01 3.59 8.15
CA GLU A 94 -19.41 4.38 9.33
C GLU A 94 -19.03 5.87 9.22
N THR A 95 -17.95 6.17 8.49
CA THR A 95 -17.45 7.55 8.31
C THR A 95 -17.82 8.15 6.96
N GLN A 96 -18.73 7.50 6.21
CA GLN A 96 -19.19 7.91 4.89
C GLN A 96 -18.05 8.11 3.87
N MET A 97 -16.95 7.38 4.06
CA MET A 97 -15.79 7.37 3.18
C MET A 97 -15.31 5.92 3.00
N PRO A 98 -15.99 5.14 2.14
CA PRO A 98 -15.73 3.72 1.95
C PRO A 98 -14.26 3.44 1.61
N LEU A 99 -13.78 2.26 2.04
CA LEU A 99 -12.47 1.78 1.65
C LEU A 99 -12.46 1.58 0.13
N ARG A 100 -11.53 2.25 -0.57
CA ARG A 100 -11.36 2.09 -2.01
C ARG A 100 -10.66 0.78 -2.33
N ASP A 101 -9.52 0.56 -1.70
CA ASP A 101 -8.71 -0.66 -1.81
C ASP A 101 -7.66 -0.66 -0.69
N VAL A 102 -6.99 -1.80 -0.49
CA VAL A 102 -5.74 -1.86 0.27
C VAL A 102 -4.59 -1.28 -0.54
N SER A 103 -3.67 -0.58 0.12
CA SER A 103 -2.53 0.04 -0.58
C SER A 103 -1.41 -0.96 -0.95
N PHE A 104 -1.39 -2.12 -0.29
CA PHE A 104 -0.48 -3.24 -0.54
C PHE A 104 -0.99 -4.52 0.15
N ASP A 105 -0.44 -5.66 -0.23
CA ASP A 105 -0.69 -6.94 0.43
C ASP A 105 -0.31 -6.86 1.91
N THR A 106 -1.27 -7.02 2.82
CA THR A 106 -1.00 -6.90 4.25
C THR A 106 0.02 -7.95 4.69
N ILE A 107 1.10 -7.49 5.32
CA ILE A 107 2.06 -8.34 6.00
C ILE A 107 1.42 -8.75 7.33
N SER A 108 1.31 -10.06 7.55
CA SER A 108 0.79 -10.63 8.79
C SER A 108 1.59 -11.87 9.12
N GLY A 109 2.56 -11.75 10.03
CA GLY A 109 3.55 -12.77 10.33
C GLY A 109 3.56 -13.15 11.80
N ALA A 110 3.30 -14.43 12.11
CA ALA A 110 3.41 -15.00 13.44
C ALA A 110 4.77 -15.69 13.65
N GLY A 111 5.41 -15.42 14.79
CA GLY A 111 6.68 -16.01 15.18
C GLY A 111 7.76 -15.79 14.10
N PRO A 112 8.38 -16.86 13.56
CA PRO A 112 9.42 -16.74 12.54
C PRO A 112 8.98 -15.99 11.26
N ASN A 113 7.69 -16.03 10.90
CA ASN A 113 7.21 -15.32 9.72
C ASN A 113 7.29 -13.80 9.87
N GLY A 114 7.19 -13.29 11.11
CA GLY A 114 7.33 -11.85 11.40
C GLY A 114 8.75 -11.31 11.20
N ALA A 115 9.77 -12.19 11.07
CA ALA A 115 11.16 -11.79 10.81
C ALA A 115 11.47 -11.61 9.31
N ILE A 116 10.54 -11.95 8.41
CA ILE A 116 10.74 -11.88 6.96
C ILE A 116 10.21 -10.54 6.44
N MET A 117 11.10 -9.64 6.01
CA MET A 117 10.78 -8.25 5.63
C MET A 117 9.67 -8.11 4.58
N HIS A 118 9.64 -9.00 3.58
CA HIS A 118 8.63 -9.02 2.54
C HIS A 118 7.78 -10.30 2.60
N TYR A 119 7.40 -10.72 3.81
CA TYR A 119 6.52 -11.87 3.99
C TYR A 119 5.17 -11.61 3.33
N ARG A 120 4.71 -12.58 2.54
CA ARG A 120 3.35 -12.63 2.02
C ARG A 120 2.70 -13.91 2.49
N VAL A 121 1.66 -13.77 3.29
CA VAL A 121 0.88 -14.91 3.75
C VAL A 121 0.20 -15.59 2.58
N SER A 122 0.20 -16.91 2.59
CA SER A 122 -0.50 -17.75 1.61
C SER A 122 -1.19 -18.91 2.34
N ARG A 123 -2.11 -19.61 1.66
CA ARG A 123 -2.74 -20.81 2.24
C ARG A 123 -1.72 -21.90 2.61
N ALA A 124 -0.55 -21.91 1.98
CA ALA A 124 0.52 -22.87 2.25
C ALA A 124 1.43 -22.46 3.40
N THR A 125 1.54 -21.15 3.69
CA THR A 125 2.49 -20.60 4.68
C THR A 125 1.82 -20.05 5.94
N SER A 126 0.49 -19.91 5.93
CA SER A 126 -0.31 -19.36 7.03
C SER A 126 -0.07 -20.13 8.32
N ARG A 127 0.51 -19.45 9.31
CA ARG A 127 0.72 -20.01 10.65
C ARG A 127 -0.43 -19.64 11.59
N LYS A 128 -0.68 -20.51 12.57
CA LYS A 128 -1.51 -20.18 13.73
C LYS A 128 -0.77 -19.23 14.66
N LEU A 129 -1.48 -18.28 15.25
CA LEU A 129 -0.93 -17.36 16.24
C LEU A 129 -0.83 -18.08 17.60
N GLN A 130 0.36 -18.45 18.04
CA GLN A 130 0.55 -19.16 19.32
C GLN A 130 0.81 -18.20 20.49
N ALA A 131 0.60 -18.70 21.71
CA ALA A 131 0.95 -17.96 22.91
C ALA A 131 2.49 -17.82 23.03
N GLY A 132 2.96 -16.64 23.42
CA GLY A 132 4.38 -16.36 23.58
C GLY A 132 5.14 -16.10 22.27
N GLU A 133 4.47 -16.11 21.12
CA GLU A 133 5.05 -15.70 19.84
C GLU A 133 4.80 -14.20 19.57
N LEU A 134 5.76 -13.56 18.91
CA LEU A 134 5.55 -12.23 18.32
C LEU A 134 4.55 -12.34 17.16
N PHE A 135 3.69 -11.33 17.01
CA PHE A 135 2.87 -11.15 15.83
C PHE A 135 3.11 -9.76 15.26
N LEU A 136 3.40 -9.70 13.95
CA LEU A 136 3.64 -8.47 13.19
C LEU A 136 2.60 -8.32 12.08
#